data_AF-A0AA41AK72-F1
#
_entry.id   AF-A0AA41AK72-F1
#
_cell.length_a   1.000
_cell.length_b   1.000
_cell.length_c   1.000
_cell.angle_alpha   90.00
_cell.angle_beta   90.00
_cell.angle_gamma   90.00
#
_symmetry.space_group_name_H-M   'P 1'
#
loop_
_entity.id
_entity.type
_entity.pdbx_description
1 polymer ?
#
loop_
_entity_poly.entity_id
_entity_poly.type
_entity_poly.pdbx_seq_one_letter_code
_entity_poly.pdbx_strand_id
1 'polypeptide(L)'
;MGFQRGRLTSSTERHELIKLITDAQKSGARQAKACELLGLTARTIQRWIEADDMTDKRTSTIKRPPNRLTELEQQRIIKTVNSIEYGHLPPSKIVPKLLDKGVWIASESSFYRVMKSHKLLTHREKVKPNKKIKKPKALKATRVNEIYTWDITYLPTAVKGQFLYLYLVMDIYSRKIVGWQVHDTQLSTLAADLMVDICRREQVKPDQVTLHSDNGSPMKGATLLATLQELGIVP
;
A
#
# COMPACT_ATOMS: atom_id res chain seq x y z
N MET A 1 20.29 1.12 39.10
CA MET A 1 19.93 0.50 37.80
C MET A 1 21.06 -0.44 37.42
N GLY A 2 20.88 -1.77 37.56
CA GLY A 2 21.95 -2.75 37.35
C GLY A 2 22.03 -3.25 35.91
N PHE A 3 23.24 -3.46 35.40
CA PHE A 3 23.47 -4.10 34.10
C PHE A 3 22.95 -5.56 34.11
N GLN A 4 21.82 -5.86 33.45
CA GLN A 4 21.35 -7.23 33.28
C GLN A 4 22.24 -8.03 32.29
N ARG A 5 22.38 -9.33 32.57
CA ARG A 5 23.16 -10.28 31.78
C ARG A 5 22.66 -10.28 30.32
N GLY A 6 23.52 -9.94 29.36
CA GLY A 6 23.20 -9.98 27.93
C GLY A 6 23.02 -8.60 27.26
N ARG A 7 23.10 -7.50 28.00
CA ARG A 7 23.13 -6.14 27.39
C ARG A 7 24.35 -6.02 26.45
N LEU A 8 24.12 -5.41 25.29
CA LEU A 8 25.17 -5.00 24.37
C LEU A 8 25.87 -3.76 24.98
N THR A 9 27.19 -3.80 25.08
CA THR A 9 28.00 -2.70 25.60
C THR A 9 28.89 -2.19 24.48
N SER A 10 28.82 -0.90 24.16
CA SER A 10 29.70 -0.32 23.13
C SER A 10 31.16 -0.31 23.60
N SER A 11 32.10 -0.12 22.66
CA SER A 11 33.51 0.03 23.03
C SER A 11 33.74 1.25 23.93
N THR A 12 33.08 2.37 23.67
CA THR A 12 33.17 3.59 24.48
C THR A 12 32.64 3.40 25.90
N GLU A 13 31.48 2.76 26.05
CA GLU A 13 30.90 2.43 27.36
C GLU A 13 31.83 1.53 28.17
N ARG A 14 32.49 0.54 27.53
CA ARG A 14 33.45 -0.33 28.22
C ARG A 14 34.65 0.43 28.76
N HIS A 15 35.19 1.38 28.00
CA HIS A 15 36.31 2.22 28.46
C HIS A 15 35.92 3.07 29.67
N GLU A 16 34.74 3.70 29.63
CA GLU A 16 34.25 4.52 30.73
C GLU A 16 34.01 3.69 32.00
N LEU A 17 33.39 2.52 31.87
CA LEU A 17 33.14 1.62 32.99
C LEU A 17 34.43 1.11 33.63
N ILE A 18 35.45 0.78 32.82
CA ILE A 18 36.75 0.34 33.33
C ILE A 18 37.47 1.48 34.02
N LYS A 19 37.41 2.71 33.48
CA LYS A 19 37.98 3.89 34.11
C LYS A 19 37.37 4.13 35.49
N LEU A 20 36.04 4.17 35.58
CA LEU A 20 35.32 4.38 36.84
C LEU A 20 35.64 3.31 37.90
N ILE A 21 35.76 2.05 37.50
CA ILE A 21 36.10 0.94 38.41
C ILE A 21 37.58 1.04 38.85
N THR A 22 38.48 1.40 37.94
CA THR A 22 39.91 1.58 38.24
C THR A 22 40.12 2.75 39.21
N ASP A 23 39.41 3.87 39.01
CA ASP A 23 39.47 5.03 39.90
C ASP A 23 38.91 4.69 41.29
N ALA A 24 37.80 3.95 41.36
CA ALA A 24 37.27 3.45 42.64
C ALA A 24 38.25 2.51 43.36
N GLN A 25 38.96 1.65 42.63
CA GLN A 25 39.99 0.77 43.20
C GLN A 25 41.19 1.57 43.74
N LYS A 26 41.63 2.62 43.02
CA LYS A 26 42.68 3.54 43.51
C LYS A 26 42.27 4.27 44.78
N SER A 27 40.98 4.59 44.94
CA SER A 27 40.41 5.16 46.16
C SER A 27 40.20 4.14 47.30
N GLY A 28 40.65 2.88 47.14
CA GLY A 28 40.63 1.86 48.19
C GLY A 28 39.44 0.90 48.15
N ALA A 29 38.56 0.98 47.14
CA ALA A 29 37.43 0.07 47.02
C ALA A 29 37.86 -1.31 46.49
N ARG A 30 37.23 -2.38 47.01
CA ARG A 30 37.38 -3.72 46.41
C ARG A 30 36.67 -3.78 45.05
N GLN A 31 37.35 -4.29 44.03
CA GLN A 31 36.83 -4.40 42.66
C GLN A 31 35.43 -5.04 42.60
N ALA A 32 35.21 -6.12 43.36
CA ALA A 32 33.94 -6.83 43.39
C ALA A 32 32.77 -5.93 43.83
N LYS A 33 32.96 -5.10 44.86
CA LYS A 33 31.93 -4.17 45.35
C LYS A 33 31.68 -3.02 44.37
N ALA A 34 32.72 -2.51 43.72
CA ALA A 34 32.58 -1.48 42.69
C ALA A 34 31.82 -2.01 41.45
N CYS A 35 32.09 -3.26 41.06
CA CYS A 35 31.37 -3.92 39.97
C CYS A 35 29.90 -4.18 40.34
N GLU A 36 29.63 -4.60 41.58
CA GLU A 36 28.28 -4.88 42.08
C GLU A 36 27.36 -3.64 42.03
N LEU A 37 27.88 -2.46 42.38
CA LEU A 37 27.13 -1.19 42.29
C LEU A 37 26.68 -0.85 40.86
N LEU A 38 27.51 -1.20 39.87
CA LEU A 38 27.19 -1.04 38.46
C LEU A 38 26.30 -2.20 37.97
N GLY A 39 26.21 -3.32 38.69
CA GLY A 39 25.52 -4.52 38.26
C GLY A 39 26.36 -5.37 37.28
N LEU A 40 27.68 -5.23 37.32
CA LEU A 40 28.62 -6.05 36.56
C LEU A 40 29.29 -7.08 37.47
N THR A 41 29.79 -8.17 36.87
CA THR A 41 30.63 -9.12 37.61
C THR A 41 32.09 -8.75 37.44
N ALA A 42 32.91 -8.92 38.48
CA ALA A 42 34.36 -8.66 38.41
C ALA A 42 35.03 -9.42 37.25
N ARG A 43 34.56 -10.65 36.97
CA ARG A 43 35.03 -11.49 35.86
C ARG A 43 34.73 -10.89 34.48
N THR A 44 33.65 -10.12 34.34
CA THR A 44 33.34 -9.41 33.09
C THR A 44 34.34 -8.30 32.81
N ILE A 45 34.72 -7.54 33.84
CA ILE A 45 35.70 -6.45 33.74
C ILE A 45 37.10 -7.00 33.47
N GLN A 46 37.52 -8.05 34.19
CA GLN A 46 38.80 -8.71 33.94
C GLN A 46 38.91 -9.21 32.50
N ARG A 47 37.85 -9.85 31.98
CA ARG A 47 37.79 -10.29 30.57
C ARG A 47 37.84 -9.14 29.56
N TRP A 48 37.34 -7.96 29.92
CA TRP A 48 37.47 -6.79 29.06
C TRP A 48 38.92 -6.30 29.09
N ILE A 49 39.52 -6.14 30.26
CA ILE A 49 40.92 -5.68 30.40
C ILE A 49 41.92 -6.62 29.69
N GLU A 50 41.68 -7.93 29.72
CA GLU A 50 42.51 -8.93 29.02
C GLU A 50 42.26 -9.00 27.51
N ALA A 51 41.18 -8.39 26.99
CA ALA A 51 40.87 -8.43 25.57
C ALA A 51 41.63 -7.34 24.79
N ASP A 52 42.36 -7.75 23.76
CA ASP A 52 43.17 -6.89 22.89
C ASP A 52 42.35 -5.81 22.15
N ASP A 53 41.11 -6.15 21.78
CA ASP A 53 40.15 -5.24 21.19
C ASP A 53 38.89 -5.24 22.06
N MET A 54 38.64 -4.12 22.73
CA MET A 54 37.56 -3.91 23.70
C MET A 54 36.16 -3.99 23.08
N THR A 55 36.04 -4.43 21.83
CA THR A 55 34.81 -4.58 21.07
C THR A 55 33.96 -5.75 21.58
N ASP A 56 32.63 -5.60 21.49
CA ASP A 56 31.73 -6.69 21.80
C ASP A 56 31.80 -7.75 20.69
N LYS A 57 32.43 -8.88 20.97
CA LYS A 57 32.57 -10.00 20.01
C LYS A 57 31.23 -10.64 19.63
N ARG A 58 30.14 -10.34 20.34
CA ARG A 58 28.77 -10.74 19.92
C ARG A 58 28.39 -10.16 18.57
N THR A 59 28.90 -8.96 18.25
CA THR A 59 28.64 -8.26 16.98
C THR A 59 29.46 -8.81 15.81
N SER A 60 30.64 -9.38 16.06
CA SER A 60 31.54 -9.90 15.03
C SER A 60 31.44 -11.42 14.82
N THR A 61 30.57 -12.11 15.56
CA THR A 61 30.40 -13.56 15.44
C THR A 61 29.70 -13.91 14.11
N ILE A 62 30.45 -14.45 13.15
CA ILE A 62 29.90 -15.00 11.91
C ILE A 62 29.35 -16.41 12.21
N LYS A 63 28.05 -16.51 12.53
CA LYS A 63 27.38 -17.81 12.67
C LYS A 63 27.03 -18.37 11.28
N ARG A 64 27.68 -19.48 10.90
CA ARG A 64 27.32 -20.27 9.71
C ARG A 64 26.65 -21.57 10.18
N PRO A 65 25.30 -21.66 10.18
CA PRO A 65 24.65 -22.90 10.59
C PRO A 65 24.98 -24.02 9.58
N PRO A 66 25.12 -25.27 10.04
CA PRO A 66 25.48 -26.40 9.16
C PRO A 66 24.41 -26.65 8.08
N ASN A 67 23.14 -26.39 8.40
CA ASN A 67 22.01 -26.57 7.48
C ASN A 67 21.83 -25.39 6.49
N ARG A 68 22.87 -24.57 6.29
CA ARG A 68 22.82 -23.44 5.36
C ARG A 68 22.94 -23.98 3.93
N LEU A 69 22.01 -23.56 3.08
CA LEU A 69 22.07 -23.83 1.64
C LEU A 69 23.38 -23.30 1.07
N THR A 70 24.09 -24.19 0.39
CA THR A 70 25.27 -23.88 -0.42
C THR A 70 24.90 -22.94 -1.57
N GLU A 71 25.90 -22.27 -2.14
CA GLU A 71 25.68 -21.38 -3.29
C GLU A 71 25.12 -22.15 -4.49
N LEU A 72 25.58 -23.39 -4.71
CA LEU A 72 25.08 -24.26 -5.77
C LEU A 72 23.60 -24.61 -5.59
N GLU A 73 23.16 -24.93 -4.37
CA GLU A 73 21.74 -25.19 -4.08
C GLU A 73 20.88 -23.95 -4.29
N GLN A 74 21.37 -22.77 -3.89
CA GLN A 74 20.67 -21.50 -4.12
C GLN A 74 20.53 -21.20 -5.62
N GLN A 75 21.60 -21.40 -6.41
CA GLN A 75 21.54 -21.25 -7.86
C GLN A 75 20.56 -22.24 -8.50
N ARG A 76 20.50 -23.47 -8.00
CA ARG A 76 19.53 -24.47 -8.48
C ARG A 76 18.09 -24.03 -8.22
N ILE A 77 17.79 -23.48 -7.04
CA ILE A 77 16.48 -22.87 -6.73
C ILE A 77 16.14 -21.76 -7.73
N ILE A 78 17.06 -20.83 -7.97
CA ILE A 78 16.84 -19.70 -8.88
C ILE A 78 16.56 -20.19 -10.31
N LYS A 79 17.36 -21.16 -10.79
CA LYS A 79 17.19 -21.76 -12.11
C LYS A 79 15.83 -22.44 -12.24
N THR A 80 15.41 -23.20 -11.23
CA THR A 80 14.09 -23.85 -11.23
C THR A 80 12.96 -22.82 -11.26
N VAL A 81 13.01 -21.82 -10.37
CA VAL A 81 11.97 -20.78 -10.25
C VAL A 81 11.86 -19.87 -11.48
N ASN A 82 12.90 -19.77 -12.30
CA ASN A 82 12.88 -19.00 -13.55
C ASN A 82 12.74 -19.88 -14.81
N SER A 83 12.58 -21.19 -14.64
CA SER A 83 12.35 -22.09 -15.77
C SER A 83 10.97 -21.89 -16.39
N ILE A 84 10.81 -22.31 -17.64
CA ILE A 84 9.52 -22.24 -18.36
C ILE A 84 8.47 -23.13 -17.66
N GLU A 85 8.89 -24.29 -17.14
CA GLU A 85 8.00 -25.26 -16.50
C GLU A 85 7.43 -24.78 -15.16
N TYR A 86 8.23 -24.08 -14.35
CA TYR A 86 7.84 -23.70 -12.98
C TYR A 86 7.68 -22.20 -12.77
N GLY A 87 8.09 -21.35 -13.71
CA GLY A 87 8.20 -19.90 -13.51
C GLY A 87 6.88 -19.18 -13.27
N HIS A 88 5.76 -19.81 -13.66
CA HIS A 88 4.40 -19.35 -13.43
C HIS A 88 3.77 -19.88 -12.13
N LEU A 89 4.46 -20.77 -11.39
CA LEU A 89 3.94 -21.41 -10.19
C LEU A 89 4.57 -20.81 -8.92
N PRO A 90 3.83 -20.74 -7.81
CA PRO A 90 4.41 -20.39 -6.52
C PRO A 90 5.25 -21.55 -5.95
N PRO A 91 6.25 -21.28 -5.08
CA PRO A 91 7.03 -22.32 -4.39
C PRO A 91 6.21 -23.43 -3.75
N SER A 92 5.03 -23.12 -3.20
CA SER A 92 4.08 -24.09 -2.63
C SER A 92 3.61 -25.17 -3.62
N LYS A 93 3.69 -24.90 -4.93
CA LYS A 93 3.38 -25.86 -6.00
C LYS A 93 4.64 -26.44 -6.65
N ILE A 94 5.72 -25.67 -6.70
CA ILE A 94 7.00 -26.12 -7.28
C ILE A 94 7.58 -27.27 -6.46
N VAL A 95 7.65 -27.12 -5.12
CA VAL A 95 8.30 -28.11 -4.25
C VAL A 95 7.62 -29.49 -4.31
N PRO A 96 6.28 -29.61 -4.19
CA PRO A 96 5.61 -30.90 -4.38
C PRO A 96 5.85 -31.51 -5.76
N LYS A 97 5.76 -30.74 -6.84
CA LYS A 97 6.00 -31.24 -8.20
C LYS A 97 7.43 -31.77 -8.42
N LEU A 98 8.42 -31.16 -7.75
CA LEU A 98 9.79 -31.67 -7.79
C LEU A 98 9.92 -32.98 -7.00
N LEU A 99 9.26 -33.07 -5.85
CA LEU A 99 9.21 -34.28 -5.04
C LEU A 99 8.52 -35.44 -5.78
N ASP A 100 7.44 -35.18 -6.51
CA ASP A 100 6.77 -36.18 -7.36
C ASP A 100 7.71 -36.75 -8.43
N LYS A 101 8.70 -35.95 -8.86
CA LYS A 101 9.77 -36.37 -9.79
C LYS A 101 11.00 -36.96 -9.09
N GLY A 102 10.95 -37.15 -7.77
CA GLY A 102 12.07 -37.64 -6.96
C GLY A 102 13.22 -36.64 -6.78
N VAL A 103 13.01 -35.35 -7.10
CA VAL A 103 14.06 -34.32 -7.01
C VAL A 103 13.84 -33.48 -5.76
N TRP A 104 14.76 -33.60 -4.79
CA TRP A 104 14.80 -32.71 -3.64
C TRP A 104 15.86 -31.61 -3.82
N ILE A 105 15.47 -30.36 -3.54
CA ILE A 105 16.39 -29.21 -3.53
C ILE A 105 16.38 -28.55 -2.15
N ALA A 106 15.21 -28.09 -1.69
CA ALA A 106 15.03 -27.43 -0.40
C ALA A 106 13.55 -27.36 -0.01
N SER A 107 13.30 -27.00 1.25
CA SER A 107 11.95 -26.71 1.75
C SER A 107 11.31 -25.49 1.06
N GLU A 108 9.98 -25.41 1.08
CA GLU A 108 9.21 -24.26 0.59
C GLU A 108 9.68 -22.93 1.23
N SER A 109 9.87 -22.92 2.55
CA SER A 109 10.38 -21.76 3.29
C SER A 109 11.76 -21.31 2.82
N SER A 110 12.59 -22.25 2.38
CA SER A 110 13.91 -21.96 1.82
C SER A 110 13.84 -21.38 0.42
N PHE A 111 12.92 -21.88 -0.42
CA PHE A 111 12.62 -21.26 -1.72
C PHE A 111 12.21 -19.81 -1.56
N TYR A 112 11.24 -19.52 -0.67
CA TYR A 112 10.82 -18.14 -0.41
C TYR A 112 11.96 -17.26 0.10
N ARG A 113 12.81 -17.77 0.99
CA ARG A 113 13.97 -17.02 1.52
C ARG A 113 14.96 -16.64 0.42
N VAL A 114 15.29 -17.58 -0.47
CA VAL A 114 16.20 -17.35 -1.62
C VAL A 114 15.57 -16.42 -2.65
N MET A 115 14.28 -16.60 -2.96
CA MET A 115 13.57 -15.70 -3.87
C MET A 115 13.51 -14.28 -3.30
N LYS A 116 13.28 -14.12 -1.99
CA LYS A 116 13.27 -12.81 -1.32
C LYS A 116 14.63 -12.14 -1.38
N SER A 117 15.72 -12.87 -1.09
CA SER A 117 17.07 -12.30 -1.14
C SER A 117 17.47 -11.85 -2.55
N HIS A 118 16.99 -12.55 -3.58
CA HIS A 118 17.23 -12.22 -4.99
C HIS A 118 16.15 -11.33 -5.62
N LYS A 119 15.21 -10.79 -4.83
CA LYS A 119 14.11 -9.92 -5.29
C LYS A 119 13.22 -10.53 -6.39
N LEU A 120 13.04 -11.86 -6.38
CA LEU A 120 12.28 -12.64 -7.37
C LEU A 120 10.78 -12.81 -7.03
N LEU A 121 10.30 -12.20 -5.94
CA LEU A 121 8.90 -12.25 -5.49
C LEU A 121 8.00 -11.17 -6.12
N THR A 122 8.49 -10.46 -7.12
CA THR A 122 7.71 -9.46 -7.84
C THR A 122 6.58 -10.12 -8.64
N HIS A 123 5.49 -9.36 -8.85
CA HIS A 123 4.38 -9.81 -9.68
C HIS A 123 4.89 -10.05 -11.12
N ARG A 124 4.69 -11.28 -11.62
CA ARG A 124 5.23 -11.74 -12.91
C ARG A 124 4.21 -11.71 -14.05
N GLU A 125 2.93 -11.49 -13.73
CA GLU A 125 1.87 -11.45 -14.72
C GLU A 125 1.81 -10.08 -15.39
N LYS A 126 1.29 -10.03 -16.62
CA LYS A 126 1.03 -8.78 -17.35
C LYS A 126 -0.16 -7.98 -16.77
N VAL A 127 -0.71 -8.41 -15.62
CA VAL A 127 -1.85 -7.76 -14.98
C VAL A 127 -1.36 -6.55 -14.20
N LYS A 128 -2.08 -5.43 -14.31
CA LYS A 128 -1.78 -4.23 -13.53
C LYS A 128 -1.98 -4.57 -12.04
N PRO A 129 -1.02 -4.24 -11.17
CA PRO A 129 -1.17 -4.47 -9.74
C PRO A 129 -2.39 -3.71 -9.21
N ASN A 130 -3.09 -4.29 -8.24
CA ASN A 130 -4.24 -3.67 -7.62
C ASN A 130 -3.83 -2.33 -6.98
N LYS A 131 -4.28 -1.21 -7.56
CA LYS A 131 -4.04 0.13 -7.03
C LYS A 131 -5.09 0.43 -5.97
N LYS A 132 -4.67 0.90 -4.80
CA LYS A 132 -5.59 1.47 -3.81
C LYS A 132 -6.23 2.73 -4.40
N ILE A 133 -7.47 2.63 -4.86
CA ILE A 133 -8.26 3.77 -5.35
C ILE A 133 -8.79 4.53 -4.13
N LYS A 134 -8.48 5.84 -4.05
CA LYS A 134 -9.12 6.73 -3.07
C LYS A 134 -10.59 6.86 -3.46
N LYS A 135 -11.51 6.48 -2.56
CA LYS A 135 -12.94 6.66 -2.80
C LYS A 135 -13.25 8.17 -2.89
N PRO A 136 -14.05 8.62 -3.87
CA PRO A 136 -14.49 10.01 -3.92
C PRO A 136 -15.30 10.36 -2.66
N LYS A 137 -15.31 11.64 -2.29
CA LYS A 137 -16.12 12.14 -1.18
C LYS A 137 -17.60 11.97 -1.55
N ALA A 138 -18.36 11.24 -0.73
CA ALA A 138 -19.79 11.08 -0.97
C ALA A 138 -20.52 12.40 -0.72
N LEU A 139 -21.34 12.82 -1.69
CA LEU A 139 -22.29 13.92 -1.51
C LEU A 139 -23.56 13.38 -0.84
N LYS A 140 -24.16 14.17 0.06
CA LYS A 140 -25.40 13.81 0.76
C LYS A 140 -26.37 14.98 0.66
N ALA A 141 -27.56 14.75 0.11
CA ALA A 141 -28.63 15.74 0.11
C ALA A 141 -29.41 15.64 1.42
N THR A 142 -29.81 16.80 1.95
CA THR A 142 -30.57 16.97 3.18
C THR A 142 -31.94 17.62 2.94
N ARG A 143 -32.12 18.28 1.79
CA ARG A 143 -33.39 18.85 1.32
C ARG A 143 -33.49 18.77 -0.21
N VAL A 144 -34.67 19.08 -0.73
CA VAL A 144 -34.93 19.20 -2.17
C VAL A 144 -34.05 20.25 -2.81
N ASN A 145 -33.71 20.05 -4.09
CA ASN A 145 -32.93 20.99 -4.89
C ASN A 145 -31.55 21.32 -4.28
N GLU A 146 -30.88 20.34 -3.67
CA GLU A 146 -29.46 20.43 -3.27
C GLU A 146 -28.54 19.66 -4.20
N ILE A 147 -28.93 18.44 -4.56
CA ILE A 147 -28.10 17.60 -5.44
C ILE A 147 -28.99 16.99 -6.50
N TYR A 148 -28.67 17.29 -7.75
CA TYR A 148 -29.24 16.60 -8.90
C TYR A 148 -28.29 15.52 -9.37
N THR A 149 -28.86 14.42 -9.86
CA THR A 149 -28.14 13.43 -10.64
C THR A 149 -28.80 13.34 -12.00
N TRP A 150 -28.02 12.96 -13.00
CA TRP A 150 -28.51 12.82 -14.35
C TRP A 150 -27.86 11.64 -15.04
N ASP A 151 -28.55 11.09 -16.02
CA ASP A 151 -28.10 9.99 -16.86
C ASP A 151 -28.58 10.18 -18.30
N ILE A 152 -27.87 9.54 -19.24
CA ILE A 152 -28.29 9.45 -20.64
C ILE A 152 -28.59 7.98 -20.95
N THR A 153 -29.88 7.63 -20.97
CA THR A 153 -30.34 6.28 -21.23
C THR A 153 -30.60 6.05 -22.73
N TYR A 154 -30.12 4.93 -23.25
CA TYR A 154 -30.31 4.56 -24.66
C TYR A 154 -31.65 3.83 -24.80
N LEU A 155 -32.57 4.44 -25.53
CA LEU A 155 -33.89 3.88 -25.82
C LEU A 155 -33.84 3.12 -27.16
N PRO A 156 -34.20 1.82 -27.18
CA PRO A 156 -34.25 1.05 -28.41
C PRO A 156 -35.38 1.54 -29.30
N THR A 157 -35.16 1.53 -30.62
CA THR A 157 -36.20 1.77 -31.62
C THR A 157 -36.58 0.47 -32.33
N ALA A 158 -37.58 0.54 -33.22
CA ALA A 158 -37.95 -0.59 -34.08
C ALA A 158 -36.84 -0.99 -35.06
N VAL A 159 -35.87 -0.11 -35.32
CA VAL A 159 -34.75 -0.37 -36.22
C VAL A 159 -33.51 -0.75 -35.41
N LYS A 160 -32.99 -1.95 -35.65
CA LYS A 160 -31.80 -2.45 -34.95
C LYS A 160 -30.60 -1.55 -35.22
N GLY A 161 -29.96 -1.09 -34.15
CA GLY A 161 -28.79 -0.21 -34.22
C GLY A 161 -29.13 1.28 -34.25
N GLN A 162 -30.41 1.65 -34.26
CA GLN A 162 -30.86 3.02 -34.05
C GLN A 162 -31.41 3.18 -32.63
N PHE A 163 -30.90 4.19 -31.93
CA PHE A 163 -31.27 4.51 -30.56
C PHE A 163 -31.71 5.97 -30.46
N LEU A 164 -32.66 6.22 -29.56
CA LEU A 164 -32.91 7.55 -29.04
C LEU A 164 -32.20 7.70 -27.69
N TYR A 165 -31.81 8.92 -27.35
CA TYR A 165 -31.05 9.25 -26.15
C TYR A 165 -31.95 10.04 -25.22
N LEU A 166 -32.36 9.41 -24.12
CA LEU A 166 -33.10 10.06 -23.05
C LEU A 166 -32.13 10.72 -22.07
N TYR A 167 -32.12 12.04 -22.08
CA TYR A 167 -31.47 12.86 -21.06
C TYR A 167 -32.45 13.00 -19.90
N LEU A 168 -32.07 12.55 -18.71
CA LEU A 168 -32.94 12.58 -17.54
C LEU A 168 -32.19 13.15 -16.35
N VAL A 169 -32.81 14.12 -15.67
CA VAL A 169 -32.28 14.77 -14.48
C VAL A 169 -33.26 14.56 -13.32
N MET A 170 -32.72 14.19 -12.17
CA MET A 170 -33.48 13.82 -10.98
C MET A 170 -32.88 14.46 -9.74
N ASP A 171 -33.74 14.94 -8.84
CA ASP A 171 -33.36 15.31 -7.48
C ASP A 171 -33.16 14.05 -6.63
N ILE A 172 -31.97 13.88 -6.04
CA ILE A 172 -31.67 12.68 -5.25
C ILE A 172 -32.43 12.63 -3.92
N TYR A 173 -32.86 13.78 -3.39
CA TYR A 173 -33.58 13.84 -2.11
C TYR A 173 -35.05 13.45 -2.29
N SER A 174 -35.77 14.15 -3.17
CA SER A 174 -37.20 13.88 -3.43
C SER A 174 -37.45 12.72 -4.38
N ARG A 175 -36.44 12.27 -5.14
CA ARG A 175 -36.57 11.36 -6.29
C ARG A 175 -37.45 11.91 -7.42
N LYS A 176 -37.77 13.20 -7.41
CA LYS A 176 -38.50 13.88 -8.47
C LYS A 176 -37.64 13.96 -9.73
N ILE A 177 -38.21 13.59 -10.88
CA ILE A 177 -37.61 13.88 -12.19
C ILE A 177 -37.83 15.38 -12.45
N VAL A 178 -36.75 16.15 -12.33
CA VAL A 178 -36.77 17.61 -12.44
C VAL A 178 -36.66 18.09 -13.88
N GLY A 179 -36.31 17.22 -14.82
CA GLY A 179 -36.37 17.47 -16.26
C GLY A 179 -35.95 16.25 -17.06
N TRP A 180 -36.45 16.16 -18.29
CA TRP A 180 -36.05 15.11 -19.23
C TRP A 180 -36.31 15.57 -20.67
N GLN A 181 -35.50 15.07 -21.61
CA GLN A 181 -35.68 15.27 -23.05
C GLN A 181 -35.17 14.03 -23.81
N VAL A 182 -35.73 13.77 -24.99
CA VAL A 182 -35.31 12.66 -25.85
C VAL A 182 -34.85 13.21 -27.19
N HIS A 183 -33.66 12.79 -27.62
CA HIS A 183 -33.05 13.22 -28.87
C HIS A 183 -32.55 12.01 -29.69
N ASP A 184 -32.34 12.20 -30.98
CA ASP A 184 -31.79 11.18 -31.88
C ASP A 184 -30.26 11.15 -31.92
N THR A 185 -29.62 12.11 -31.26
CA THR A 185 -28.17 12.29 -31.17
C THR A 185 -27.72 12.58 -29.74
N GLN A 186 -26.47 12.21 -29.43
CA GLN A 186 -25.88 12.41 -28.10
C GLN A 186 -24.88 13.58 -28.13
N LEU A 187 -25.34 14.79 -27.81
CA LEU A 187 -24.55 16.02 -27.77
C LEU A 187 -24.55 16.68 -26.38
N SER A 188 -23.47 17.41 -26.06
CA SER A 188 -23.36 18.18 -24.81
C SER A 188 -24.20 19.47 -24.80
N THR A 189 -24.51 20.02 -25.96
CA THR A 189 -25.41 21.19 -26.11
C THR A 189 -26.83 20.87 -25.67
N LEU A 190 -27.33 19.69 -26.02
CA LEU A 190 -28.67 19.23 -25.62
C LEU A 190 -28.79 19.08 -24.10
N ALA A 191 -27.71 18.64 -23.44
CA ALA A 191 -27.64 18.61 -21.99
C ALA A 191 -27.68 20.01 -21.38
N ALA A 192 -26.96 20.97 -21.98
CA ALA A 192 -26.92 22.36 -21.52
C ALA A 192 -28.31 23.00 -21.62
N ASP A 193 -28.99 22.84 -22.75
CA ASP A 193 -30.35 23.35 -22.97
C ASP A 193 -31.35 22.78 -21.96
N LEU A 194 -31.27 21.47 -21.68
CA LEU A 194 -32.09 20.82 -20.65
C LEU A 194 -31.83 21.42 -19.26
N MET A 195 -30.56 21.67 -18.89
CA MET A 195 -30.24 22.26 -17.59
C MET A 195 -30.77 23.69 -17.45
N VAL A 196 -30.73 24.49 -18.52
CA VAL A 196 -31.32 25.84 -18.54
C VAL A 196 -32.84 25.76 -18.31
N ASP A 197 -33.53 24.85 -18.99
CA ASP A 197 -34.97 24.65 -18.82
C ASP A 197 -35.32 24.21 -17.40
N ILE A 198 -34.58 23.27 -16.84
CA ILE A 198 -34.75 22.80 -15.45
C ILE A 198 -34.57 23.94 -14.45
N CYS A 199 -33.49 24.72 -14.57
CA CYS A 199 -33.23 25.83 -13.67
C CYS A 199 -34.36 26.85 -13.67
N ARG A 200 -34.89 27.16 -14.87
CA ARG A 200 -36.03 28.07 -15.01
C ARG A 200 -37.30 27.49 -14.39
N ARG A 201 -37.59 26.22 -14.65
CA ARG A 201 -38.83 25.56 -14.19
C ARG A 201 -38.85 25.31 -12.69
N GLU A 202 -37.74 24.84 -12.14
CA GLU A 202 -37.59 24.54 -10.71
C GLU A 202 -37.15 25.76 -9.89
N GLN A 203 -36.99 26.92 -10.55
CA GLN A 203 -36.55 28.19 -9.94
C GLN A 203 -35.27 28.04 -9.12
N VAL A 204 -34.31 27.28 -9.67
CA VAL A 204 -33.01 27.03 -9.04
C VAL A 204 -32.23 28.33 -9.00
N LYS A 205 -31.78 28.72 -7.82
CA LYS A 205 -30.88 29.87 -7.65
C LYS A 205 -29.43 29.46 -7.96
N PRO A 206 -28.59 30.41 -8.41
CA PRO A 206 -27.16 30.17 -8.50
C PRO A 206 -26.60 29.64 -7.17
N ASP A 207 -25.65 28.69 -7.26
CA ASP A 207 -24.98 28.02 -6.13
C ASP A 207 -25.89 27.19 -5.21
N GLN A 208 -27.15 26.97 -5.60
CA GLN A 208 -28.10 26.18 -4.83
C GLN A 208 -27.94 24.66 -5.05
N VAL A 209 -27.66 24.25 -6.30
CA VAL A 209 -27.66 22.86 -6.72
C VAL A 209 -26.25 22.42 -7.13
N THR A 210 -25.85 21.25 -6.64
CA THR A 210 -24.69 20.50 -7.15
C THR A 210 -25.17 19.43 -8.14
N LEU A 211 -24.59 19.35 -9.32
CA LEU A 211 -24.92 18.32 -10.30
C LEU A 211 -23.94 17.17 -10.22
N HIS A 212 -24.37 16.05 -9.64
CA HIS A 212 -23.58 14.83 -9.62
C HIS A 212 -23.61 14.15 -11.00
N SER A 213 -22.46 14.19 -11.66
CA SER A 213 -22.25 13.70 -13.03
C SER A 213 -21.30 12.48 -13.02
N ASP A 214 -21.56 11.49 -13.88
CA ASP A 214 -20.55 10.51 -14.23
C ASP A 214 -19.52 11.08 -15.25
N ASN A 215 -18.48 10.32 -15.58
CA ASN A 215 -17.40 10.79 -16.47
C ASN A 215 -17.65 10.54 -17.97
N GLY A 216 -18.92 10.39 -18.38
CA GLY A 216 -19.34 10.15 -19.76
C GLY A 216 -18.88 11.23 -20.73
N SER A 217 -18.71 10.87 -22.01
CA SER A 217 -18.18 11.80 -23.02
C SER A 217 -19.00 13.08 -23.22
N PRO A 218 -20.35 13.10 -23.18
CA PRO A 218 -21.12 14.35 -23.32
C PRO A 218 -21.01 15.24 -22.08
N MET A 219 -20.62 14.64 -20.95
CA MET A 219 -20.58 15.28 -19.63
C MET A 219 -19.30 16.09 -19.45
N LYS A 220 -18.29 15.80 -20.29
CA LYS A 220 -17.03 16.55 -20.40
C LYS A 220 -17.06 17.61 -21.52
N GLY A 221 -18.19 17.77 -22.22
CA GLY A 221 -18.31 18.75 -23.29
C GLY A 221 -18.12 20.17 -22.74
N ALA A 222 -17.22 20.95 -23.36
CA ALA A 222 -16.90 22.31 -22.91
C ALA A 222 -18.16 23.20 -22.81
N THR A 223 -19.10 23.05 -23.75
CA THR A 223 -20.35 23.81 -23.76
C THR A 223 -21.20 23.56 -22.52
N LEU A 224 -21.35 22.30 -22.10
CA LEU A 224 -22.13 21.99 -20.89
C LEU A 224 -21.46 22.57 -19.64
N LEU A 225 -20.14 22.42 -19.53
CA LEU A 225 -19.40 22.94 -18.38
C LEU A 225 -19.53 24.47 -18.28
N ALA A 226 -19.45 25.19 -19.40
CA ALA A 226 -19.65 26.63 -19.43
C ALA A 226 -21.06 27.02 -18.98
N THR A 227 -22.09 26.36 -19.50
CA THR A 227 -23.48 26.62 -19.10
C THR A 227 -23.72 26.32 -17.62
N LEU A 228 -23.17 25.24 -17.08
CA LEU A 228 -23.28 24.93 -15.64
C LEU A 228 -22.63 26.01 -14.78
N GLN A 229 -21.46 26.51 -15.19
CA GLN A 229 -20.79 27.62 -14.50
C GLN A 229 -21.62 28.91 -14.53
N GLU A 230 -22.22 29.25 -15.68
CA GLU A 230 -23.11 30.42 -15.81
C GLU A 230 -24.36 30.31 -14.94
N LEU A 231 -24.91 29.10 -14.80
CA LEU A 231 -26.06 28.81 -13.95
C LEU A 231 -25.71 28.72 -12.45
N GLY A 232 -24.43 28.80 -12.08
CA GLY A 232 -23.96 28.60 -10.71
C GLY A 232 -24.14 27.16 -10.22
N ILE A 233 -24.10 26.17 -11.11
CA ILE A 233 -24.19 24.76 -10.75
C ILE A 233 -22.77 24.18 -10.66
N VAL A 234 -22.44 23.63 -9.49
CA VAL A 234 -21.14 23.01 -9.26
C VAL A 234 -21.20 21.52 -9.68
N PRO A 235 -20.36 21.06 -10.62
CA PRO A 235 -20.25 19.65 -11.02
C PRO A 235 -19.40 18.80 -10.07
#